data_AF-A0AAJ1JCU5-F1
#
_entry.id   AF-A0AAJ1JCU5-F1
#
_cell.length_a   1.000
_cell.length_b   1.000
_cell.length_c   1.000
_cell.angle_alpha   90.00
_cell.angle_beta   90.00
_cell.angle_gamma   90.00
#
_symmetry.space_group_name_H-M   'P 1'
#
loop_
_entity.id
_entity.type
_entity.pdbx_description
1 polymer ?
#
loop_
_entity_poly.entity_id
_entity_poly.type
_entity_poly.pdbx_seq_one_letter_code
_entity_poly.pdbx_strand_id
1 'polypeptide(L)'
;MTKLSVMLRLLGNKTFFLYQQKYLAEWDKKLNYLLDNCKFIKFDKHAVTFVDGDNEYRVWTSNRFYSFAHLYELNGVTQTLQYRPSWRTMMRLYFEVVEMKNLKAAIEYKKAIK
;
A
#
# COMPACT_ATOMS: atom_id res chain seq x y z
N MET A 1 -5.75 -18.45 -4.76
CA MET A 1 -6.05 -18.03 -3.37
C MET A 1 -7.10 -16.94 -3.40
N THR A 2 -8.21 -17.10 -2.68
CA THR A 2 -9.30 -16.10 -2.64
C THR A 2 -8.99 -15.00 -1.62
N LYS A 3 -9.49 -13.77 -1.82
CA LYS A 3 -9.31 -12.65 -0.86
C LYS A 3 -9.71 -13.04 0.58
N LEU A 4 -10.74 -13.87 0.71
CA LEU A 4 -11.24 -14.43 1.97
C LEU A 4 -10.20 -15.32 2.70
N SER A 5 -9.53 -16.22 1.96
CA SER A 5 -8.51 -17.12 2.53
C SER A 5 -7.29 -16.36 3.07
N VAL A 6 -6.93 -15.24 2.45
CA VAL A 6 -5.85 -14.36 2.91
C VAL A 6 -6.27 -13.63 4.19
N MET A 7 -7.50 -13.09 4.24
CA MET A 7 -8.02 -12.43 5.44
C MET A 7 -8.04 -13.37 6.66
N LEU A 8 -8.51 -14.61 6.49
CA LEU A 8 -8.57 -15.61 7.57
C LEU A 8 -7.17 -15.95 8.11
N ARG A 9 -6.16 -16.10 7.24
CA ARG A 9 -4.77 -16.33 7.67
C ARG A 9 -4.18 -15.16 8.47
N LEU A 10 -4.55 -13.93 8.11
CA LEU A 10 -4.09 -12.73 8.80
C LEU A 10 -4.78 -12.53 10.15
N LEU A 11 -6.06 -12.90 10.26
CA LEU A 11 -6.81 -12.92 11.52
C LEU A 11 -6.26 -13.95 12.52
N GLY A 12 -5.76 -15.10 12.02
CA GLY A 12 -5.15 -16.15 12.84
C GLY A 12 -3.76 -15.80 13.39
N ASN A 13 -3.06 -14.83 12.78
CA ASN A 13 -1.79 -14.33 13.31
C ASN A 13 -2.07 -13.21 14.33
N LYS A 14 -1.75 -13.46 15.60
CA LYS A 14 -1.82 -12.53 16.75
C LYS A 14 -0.88 -11.29 16.63
N THR A 15 -0.69 -10.72 15.45
CA THR A 15 0.13 -9.51 15.22
C THR A 15 -0.65 -8.20 15.31
N PHE A 16 -1.95 -8.23 15.59
CA PHE A 16 -2.78 -7.04 15.78
C PHE A 16 -2.29 -6.10 16.91
N PHE A 17 -1.38 -6.54 17.79
CA PHE A 17 -0.88 -5.74 18.93
C PHE A 17 0.50 -5.10 18.73
N LEU A 18 1.22 -5.40 17.64
CA LEU A 18 2.59 -4.91 17.43
C LEU A 18 2.69 -4.06 16.15
N TYR A 19 1.83 -3.08 15.96
CA TYR A 19 2.00 -2.15 14.85
C TYR A 19 3.13 -1.17 15.17
N GLN A 20 4.04 -0.93 14.22
CA GLN A 20 5.15 0.03 14.42
C GLN A 20 4.61 1.47 14.52
N GLN A 21 3.65 1.83 13.67
CA GLN A 21 3.10 3.19 13.59
C GLN A 21 1.75 3.30 14.32
N LYS A 22 1.51 4.47 14.91
CA LYS A 22 0.21 4.82 15.50
C LYS A 22 -0.85 5.01 14.41
N TYR A 23 -2.09 4.69 14.73
CA TYR A 23 -3.22 4.93 13.82
C TYR A 23 -3.53 6.43 13.74
N LEU A 24 -3.83 6.93 12.54
CA LEU A 24 -4.32 8.28 12.30
C LEU A 24 -5.50 8.26 11.32
N ALA A 25 -6.65 8.79 11.77
CA ALA A 25 -7.88 8.81 10.99
C ALA A 25 -7.79 9.73 9.76
N GLU A 26 -7.05 10.84 9.85
CA GLU A 26 -6.84 11.75 8.73
C GLU A 26 -6.05 11.08 7.61
N TRP A 27 -4.98 10.37 7.96
CA TRP A 27 -4.21 9.59 7.00
C TRP A 27 -5.04 8.45 6.39
N ASP A 28 -5.87 7.77 7.19
CA ASP A 28 -6.79 6.75 6.68
C ASP A 28 -7.75 7.31 5.61
N LYS A 29 -8.36 8.46 5.87
CA LYS A 29 -9.23 9.15 4.90
C LYS A 29 -8.45 9.56 3.65
N LYS A 30 -7.26 10.17 3.81
CA LYS A 30 -6.45 10.61 2.66
C LYS A 30 -6.01 9.42 1.80
N LEU A 31 -5.58 8.32 2.41
CA LEU A 31 -5.17 7.13 1.64
C LEU A 31 -6.35 6.48 0.92
N ASN A 32 -7.54 6.42 1.51
CA ASN A 32 -8.74 5.97 0.78
C ASN A 32 -9.04 6.89 -0.41
N TYR A 33 -8.96 8.22 -0.22
CA TYR A 33 -9.11 9.16 -1.32
C TYR A 33 -8.10 8.91 -2.45
N LEU A 34 -6.82 8.70 -2.13
CA LEU A 34 -5.78 8.40 -3.12
C LEU A 34 -6.08 7.09 -3.86
N LEU A 35 -6.55 6.05 -3.17
CA LEU A 35 -6.93 4.78 -3.78
C LEU A 35 -8.13 4.90 -4.72
N ASP A 36 -9.09 5.77 -4.39
CA ASP A 36 -10.33 5.92 -5.15
C ASP A 36 -10.19 6.88 -6.34
N ASN A 37 -9.34 7.92 -6.23
CA ASN A 37 -9.32 9.04 -7.17
C ASN A 37 -8.00 9.21 -7.93
N CYS A 38 -6.88 8.72 -7.40
CA CYS A 38 -5.57 8.97 -8.00
C CYS A 38 -5.12 7.79 -8.87
N LYS A 39 -4.37 8.09 -9.93
CA LYS A 39 -3.71 7.07 -10.75
C LYS A 39 -2.39 6.67 -10.12
N PHE A 40 -2.15 5.36 -10.05
CA PHE A 40 -0.85 4.81 -9.69
C PHE A 40 0.18 5.13 -10.77
N ILE A 41 1.29 5.76 -10.40
CA ILE A 41 2.30 6.19 -11.37
C ILE A 41 3.52 5.30 -11.33
N LYS A 42 3.97 4.93 -10.13
CA LYS A 42 5.21 4.18 -9.96
C LYS A 42 5.09 3.18 -8.85
N PHE A 43 5.56 1.97 -9.15
CA PHE A 43 5.66 0.89 -8.19
C PHE A 43 7.13 0.50 -8.02
N ASP A 44 7.60 0.58 -6.78
CA ASP A 44 8.94 0.18 -6.37
C ASP A 44 8.85 -1.06 -5.47
N LYS A 45 9.96 -1.76 -5.26
CA LYS A 45 10.04 -2.95 -4.39
C LYS A 45 9.40 -2.69 -3.01
N HIS A 46 9.58 -1.46 -2.50
CA HIS A 46 9.22 -1.11 -1.14
C HIS A 46 8.08 -0.10 -0.98
N ALA A 47 7.69 0.60 -2.04
CA ALA A 47 6.69 1.66 -1.97
C ALA A 47 5.91 1.81 -3.27
N VAL A 48 4.74 2.44 -3.16
CA VAL A 48 3.90 2.83 -4.29
C VAL A 48 3.71 4.34 -4.29
N THR A 49 3.61 4.92 -5.48
CA THR A 49 3.52 6.36 -5.68
C THR A 49 2.17 6.74 -6.26
N PHE A 50 1.47 7.66 -5.59
CA PHE A 50 0.25 8.31 -6.05
C PHE A 50 0.54 9.76 -6.41
N VAL A 51 -0.16 10.31 -7.41
CA VAL A 51 -0.16 11.75 -7.67
C VAL A 51 -1.56 12.31 -7.56
N ASP A 52 -1.66 13.44 -6.88
CA ASP A 52 -2.87 14.21 -6.63
C ASP A 52 -2.55 15.68 -6.90
N GLY A 53 -2.89 16.17 -8.10
CA GLY A 53 -2.44 17.47 -8.60
C GLY A 53 -0.93 17.53 -8.73
N ASP A 54 -0.31 18.53 -8.08
CA ASP A 54 1.15 18.71 -8.06
C ASP A 54 1.84 17.92 -6.94
N ASN A 55 1.08 17.15 -6.15
CA ASN A 55 1.61 16.40 -5.01
C ASN A 55 1.85 14.93 -5.35
N GLU A 56 3.04 14.44 -5.03
CA GLU A 56 3.48 13.06 -5.14
C GLU A 56 3.55 12.42 -3.74
N TYR A 57 2.70 11.42 -3.51
CA TYR A 57 2.62 10.66 -2.26
C TYR A 57 3.26 9.30 -2.44
N ARG A 58 4.37 9.05 -1.74
CA ARG A 58 5.03 7.75 -1.71
C ARG A 58 4.62 7.00 -0.46
N VAL A 59 3.91 5.90 -0.63
CA VAL A 59 3.33 5.09 0.44
C VAL A 59 4.09 3.78 0.58
N TRP A 60 4.47 3.44 1.80
CA TRP A 60 5.26 2.24 2.08
C TRP A 60 4.45 0.95 2.00
N THR A 61 5.00 -0.07 1.32
CA THR A 61 4.31 -1.35 1.06
C THR A 61 5.10 -2.58 1.50
N SER A 62 6.15 -2.43 2.29
CA SER A 62 6.95 -3.57 2.82
C SER A 62 6.51 -3.99 4.23
N ASN A 63 7.19 -4.99 4.82
CA ASN A 63 6.98 -5.44 6.21
C ASN A 63 5.51 -5.63 6.57
N ARG A 64 4.83 -6.45 5.74
CA ARG A 64 3.37 -6.65 5.67
C ARG A 64 2.70 -6.47 7.03
N PHE A 65 1.81 -5.49 7.07
CA PHE A 65 0.96 -5.11 8.19
C PHE A 65 1.65 -4.62 9.47
N TYR A 66 2.87 -5.06 9.78
CA TYR A 66 3.65 -4.54 10.91
C TYR A 66 4.02 -3.06 10.68
N SER A 67 4.50 -2.76 9.48
CA SER A 67 4.93 -1.41 9.05
C SER A 67 4.52 -1.22 7.59
N PHE A 68 3.24 -0.93 7.37
CA PHE A 68 2.62 -0.96 6.04
C PHE A 68 1.62 0.19 5.88
N ALA A 69 1.49 0.69 4.65
CA ALA A 69 0.57 1.74 4.24
C ALA A 69 0.75 3.10 4.93
N HIS A 70 1.92 3.38 5.52
CA HIS A 70 2.23 4.72 6.03
C HIS A 70 2.81 5.59 4.91
N LEU A 71 2.62 6.91 5.04
CA LEU A 71 3.28 7.89 4.17
C LEU A 71 4.79 7.86 4.44
N TYR A 72 5.56 7.54 3.41
CA TYR A 72 7.02 7.48 3.48
C TYR A 72 7.65 8.79 3.03
N GLU A 73 7.22 9.31 1.87
CA GLU A 73 7.67 10.59 1.32
C GLU A 73 6.50 11.38 0.74
N LEU A 74 6.59 12.70 0.81
CA LEU A 74 5.71 13.65 0.15
C LEU A 74 6.58 14.60 -0.68
N ASN A 75 6.38 14.66 -1.99
CA ASN A 75 7.15 15.51 -2.91
C ASN A 75 8.67 15.34 -2.74
N GLY A 76 9.13 14.09 -2.54
CA GLY A 76 10.54 13.76 -2.30
C GLY A 76 11.04 14.03 -0.87
N VAL A 77 10.21 14.55 0.03
CA VAL A 77 10.57 14.80 1.44
C VAL A 77 10.13 13.63 2.31
N THR A 78 11.09 12.93 2.90
CA THR A 78 10.85 11.82 3.83
C THR A 78 10.15 12.30 5.09
N GLN A 79 9.08 11.60 5.47
CA GLN A 79 8.29 11.94 6.63
C GLN A 79 8.88 11.32 7.90
N THR A 80 9.15 12.15 8.91
CA THR A 80 9.62 11.72 10.24
C THR A 80 8.49 11.17 11.09
N LEU A 81 7.30 11.77 10.99
CA LEU A 81 6.09 11.30 11.65
C LEU A 81 5.29 10.43 10.69
N GLN A 82 5.25 9.14 10.97
CA GLN A 82 4.59 8.15 10.14
C GLN A 82 3.40 7.55 10.89
N TYR A 83 2.27 7.52 10.21
CA TYR A 83 1.03 6.99 10.75
C TYR A 83 0.51 5.86 9.88
N ARG A 84 -0.15 4.91 10.52
CA ARG A 84 -0.83 3.83 9.83
C ARG A 84 -2.31 4.18 9.60
N PRO A 85 -2.90 3.74 8.47
CA PRO A 85 -4.33 3.80 8.26
C PRO A 85 -5.01 2.63 8.99
N SER A 86 -6.33 2.50 8.83
CA SER A 86 -7.10 1.38 9.37
C SER A 86 -6.69 0.06 8.69
N TRP A 87 -6.91 -1.05 9.38
CA TRP A 87 -6.67 -2.38 8.82
C TRP A 87 -7.40 -2.60 7.49
N ARG A 88 -8.64 -2.09 7.37
CA ARG A 88 -9.44 -2.20 6.15
C ARG A 88 -8.75 -1.52 4.98
N THR A 89 -8.25 -0.30 5.18
CA THR A 89 -7.52 0.46 4.15
C THR A 89 -6.19 -0.19 3.80
N MET A 90 -5.46 -0.74 4.78
CA MET A 90 -4.25 -1.53 4.52
C MET A 90 -4.55 -2.73 3.60
N MET A 91 -5.63 -3.47 3.89
CA MET A 91 -6.03 -4.62 3.08
C MET A 91 -6.42 -4.22 1.66
N ARG A 92 -7.13 -3.09 1.50
CA ARG A 92 -7.44 -2.53 0.17
C ARG A 92 -6.15 -2.28 -0.60
N LEU A 93 -5.22 -1.50 -0.05
CA LEU A 93 -3.93 -1.23 -0.67
C LEU A 93 -3.15 -2.51 -0.98
N TYR A 94 -3.14 -3.48 -0.08
CA TYR A 94 -2.44 -4.76 -0.28
C TYR A 94 -2.96 -5.49 -1.53
N PHE A 95 -4.27 -5.59 -1.72
CA PHE A 95 -4.84 -6.26 -2.88
C PHE A 95 -4.52 -5.51 -4.19
N GLU A 96 -4.66 -4.18 -4.21
CA GLU A 96 -4.29 -3.35 -5.36
C GLU A 96 -2.82 -3.55 -5.75
N VAL A 97 -1.92 -3.53 -4.77
CA VAL A 97 -0.49 -3.74 -4.98
C VAL A 97 -0.18 -5.13 -5.51
N VAL A 98 -0.82 -6.18 -4.96
CA VAL A 98 -0.64 -7.56 -5.44
C VAL A 98 -1.13 -7.70 -6.89
N GLU A 99 -2.30 -7.15 -7.19
CA GLU A 99 -2.88 -7.17 -8.53
C GLU A 99 -1.98 -6.48 -9.55
N MET A 100 -1.48 -5.28 -9.23
CA MET A 100 -0.53 -4.56 -10.08
C MET A 100 0.77 -5.33 -10.31
N LYS A 101 1.34 -5.97 -9.28
CA LYS A 101 2.55 -6.80 -9.44
C LYS A 101 2.32 -7.96 -10.41
N ASN A 102 1.17 -8.63 -10.30
CA ASN A 102 0.81 -9.74 -11.18
C ASN A 102 0.64 -9.25 -12.63
N LEU A 103 -0.02 -8.11 -12.83
CA LEU A 103 -0.19 -7.50 -14.16
C LEU A 103 1.15 -7.14 -14.79
N LYS A 104 2.05 -6.50 -14.03
CA LYS A 104 3.40 -6.15 -14.49
C LYS A 104 4.19 -7.40 -14.93
N ALA A 105 4.19 -8.44 -14.10
CA ALA A 105 4.87 -9.70 -14.43
C ALA A 105 4.28 -10.36 -15.69
N ALA A 106 2.96 -10.33 -15.87
CA ALA A 106 2.31 -10.88 -17.06
C ALA A 106 2.68 -10.10 -18.34
N ILE A 107 2.80 -8.77 -18.26
CA ILE A 107 3.23 -7.93 -19.38
C ILE A 107 4.70 -8.23 -19.74
N GLU A 108 5.58 -8.31 -18.75
CA GLU A 108 7.00 -8.63 -18.94
C GLU A 108 7.16 -10.02 -19.59
N TYR A 109 6.43 -11.02 -19.11
CA TYR A 109 6.41 -12.36 -19.70
C TYR A 109 5.99 -12.35 -21.18
N LYS A 110 4.91 -11.63 -21.52
CA LYS A 110 4.45 -11.49 -22.92
C LYS A 110 5.48 -10.81 -23.83
N LYS A 111 6.25 -9.84 -23.30
CA LYS A 111 7.31 -9.17 -24.06
C LYS A 111 8.51 -10.08 -24.29
N ALA A 112 8.82 -10.99 -23.35
CA ALA A 112 9.97 -11.88 -23.44
C ALA A 112 9.80 -13.04 -24.46
N ILE A 113 8.56 -13.34 -24.87
CA ILE A 113 8.25 -14.43 -25.81
C ILE A 113 7.98 -13.90 -27.23
N LYS A 114 7.98 -12.57 -27.41
CA LYS A 114 7.78 -11.92 -28.71
C LYS A 114 9.13 -11.47 -29.29
#